data_AF-A0A0C2HE00-F1
#
_entry.id   AF-A0A0C2HE00-F1
#
_cell.length_a   1.000
_cell.length_b   1.000
_cell.length_c   1.000
_cell.angle_alpha   90.00
_cell.angle_beta   90.00
_cell.angle_gamma   90.00
#
_symmetry.space_group_name_H-M   'P 1'
#
loop_
_entity.id
_entity.type
_entity.pdbx_description
1 polymer ?
#
loop_
_entity_poly.entity_id
_entity_poly.type
_entity_poly.pdbx_seq_one_letter_code
_entity_poly.pdbx_strand_id
1 'polypeptide(L)'
;MITYRDHERLANFEPIYAKLTNLTSALVGKAELKDSVNSWVREYYAKQAAARVRGLDAISRSSLRYDNLYNALVPEVYCPDLVRVGNVLDGGKYVCNPRVMPKYCRIYSLGLREDISFDREIQEFNNFTCRIHGYDMNRKEL
;
A
#
# COMPACT_ATOMS: atom_id res chain seq x y z
N MET A 1 -13.05 1.91 12.01
CA MET A 1 -13.11 2.52 13.35
C MET A 1 -11.76 2.26 14.03
N ILE A 2 -10.98 3.30 14.32
CA ILE A 2 -9.68 3.19 15.01
C ILE A 2 -10.00 2.92 16.49
N THR A 3 -9.42 1.88 17.09
CA THR A 3 -9.67 1.59 18.49
C THR A 3 -8.82 2.52 19.37
N TYR A 4 -9.27 2.81 20.60
CA TYR A 4 -8.57 3.69 21.55
C TYR A 4 -7.10 3.25 21.77
N ARG A 5 -6.86 1.93 21.74
CA ARG A 5 -5.54 1.31 21.88
C ARG A 5 -4.62 1.54 20.67
N ASP A 6 -5.19 1.62 19.46
CA ASP A 6 -4.45 1.98 18.26
C ASP A 6 -4.01 3.45 18.31
N HIS A 7 -4.84 4.33 18.89
CA HIS A 7 -4.54 5.76 19.06
C HIS A 7 -3.37 6.00 20.02
N GLU A 8 -3.34 5.31 21.17
CA GLU A 8 -2.22 5.39 22.13
C GLU A 8 -0.92 4.84 21.54
N ARG A 9 -0.97 3.74 20.78
CA ARG A 9 0.22 3.21 20.11
C ARG A 9 0.77 4.18 19.07
N LEU A 10 -0.09 4.76 18.22
CA LEU A 10 0.32 5.76 17.24
C LEU A 10 0.89 7.02 17.90
N ALA A 11 0.31 7.47 19.02
CA ALA A 11 0.82 8.58 19.81
C ALA A 11 2.21 8.29 20.42
N ASN A 12 2.52 7.03 20.73
CA ASN A 12 3.86 6.64 21.18
C ASN A 12 4.91 6.62 20.06
N PHE A 13 4.49 6.56 18.78
CA PHE A 13 5.38 6.64 17.62
C PHE A 13 5.57 8.07 17.10
N GLU A 14 4.65 9.00 17.36
CA GLU A 14 4.78 10.45 17.08
C GLU A 14 6.19 11.02 17.40
N PRO A 15 6.77 10.83 18.60
CA PRO A 15 8.09 11.37 18.91
C PRO A 15 9.22 10.70 18.10
N ILE A 16 9.04 9.44 17.69
CA ILE A 16 10.00 8.73 16.83
C ILE A 16 9.93 9.30 15.41
N TYR A 17 8.72 9.54 14.89
CA TYR A 17 8.52 10.18 13.59
C TYR A 17 9.07 11.61 13.58
N ALA A 18 8.83 12.40 14.64
CA ALA A 18 9.36 13.75 14.78
C ALA A 18 10.90 13.77 14.85
N LYS A 19 11.50 12.76 15.50
CA LYS A 19 12.96 12.62 15.57
C LYS A 19 13.54 12.20 14.21
N LEU A 20 12.86 11.31 13.50
CA LEU A 20 13.24 10.89 12.14
C LEU A 20 13.09 12.03 11.13
N THR A 21 12.05 12.87 11.22
CA THR A 21 11.90 14.07 10.38
C THR A 21 13.00 15.09 10.66
N ASN A 22 13.34 15.34 11.93
CA ASN A 22 14.44 16.23 12.28
C ASN A 22 15.80 15.71 11.81
N LEU A 23 16.05 14.40 11.94
CA LEU A 23 17.28 13.76 11.44
C LEU A 23 17.35 13.81 9.90
N THR A 24 16.24 13.55 9.20
CA THR A 24 16.20 13.68 7.74
C THR A 24 16.45 15.13 7.32
N SER A 25 15.81 16.12 7.95
CA SER A 25 16.05 17.54 7.69
C SER A 25 17.51 17.96 7.93
N ALA A 26 18.18 17.41 8.95
CA ALA A 26 19.60 17.67 9.24
C ALA A 26 20.55 17.01 8.22
N LEU A 27 20.14 15.91 7.60
CA LEU A 27 20.94 15.16 6.63
C LEU A 27 20.75 15.65 5.18
N VAL A 28 19.58 16.23 4.86
CA VAL A 28 19.25 16.83 3.54
C VAL A 28 20.24 17.92 3.13
N GLY A 29 20.91 18.59 4.09
CA GLY A 29 21.92 19.60 3.79
C GLY A 29 23.35 19.07 3.53
N LYS A 30 23.62 17.77 3.73
CA LYS A 30 25.00 17.21 3.67
C LYS A 30 25.19 16.07 2.67
N ALA A 31 24.12 15.43 2.24
CA ALA A 31 24.16 14.51 1.12
C ALA A 31 23.36 15.15 -0.01
N GLU A 32 23.95 15.30 -1.19
CA GLU A 32 23.18 15.15 -2.42
C GLU A 32 22.65 13.71 -2.44
N LEU A 33 21.64 13.45 -1.62
CA LEU A 33 20.78 12.29 -1.74
C LEU A 33 20.08 12.51 -3.06
N LYS A 34 20.67 11.94 -4.11
CA LYS A 34 20.07 11.78 -5.43
C LYS A 34 18.64 11.33 -5.17
N ASP A 35 17.71 12.26 -5.36
CA ASP A 35 16.32 12.23 -4.93
C ASP A 35 15.56 11.21 -5.78
N SER A 36 15.95 9.93 -5.64
CA SER A 36 15.50 8.82 -6.48
C SER A 36 14.41 7.99 -5.79
N VAL A 37 14.20 8.20 -4.49
CA VAL A 37 13.00 7.71 -3.81
C VAL A 37 11.91 8.74 -4.06
N ASN A 38 11.17 8.50 -5.13
CA ASN A 38 10.05 9.30 -5.59
C ASN A 38 9.14 9.64 -4.38
N SER A 39 9.07 10.91 -4.00
CA SER A 39 8.45 11.36 -2.73
C SER A 39 7.03 10.82 -2.53
N TRP A 40 6.29 10.65 -3.62
CA TRP A 40 4.95 10.12 -3.62
C TRP A 40 4.86 8.65 -3.17
N VAL A 41 5.87 7.83 -3.42
CA VAL A 41 5.90 6.43 -2.99
C VAL A 41 5.90 6.38 -1.47
N ARG A 42 6.72 7.26 -0.84
CA ARG A 42 6.77 7.40 0.62
C ARG A 42 5.43 7.86 1.18
N GLU A 43 4.82 8.88 0.59
CA GLU A 43 3.49 9.36 0.99
C GLU A 43 2.42 8.26 0.86
N TYR A 44 2.50 7.48 -0.22
CA TYR A 44 1.59 6.38 -0.47
C TYR A 44 1.72 5.29 0.60
N TYR A 45 2.95 4.89 0.95
CA TYR A 45 3.20 3.94 2.04
C TYR A 45 2.80 4.47 3.42
N ALA A 46 2.93 5.78 3.66
CA ALA A 46 2.53 6.39 4.93
C ALA A 46 1.03 6.16 5.22
N LYS A 47 0.17 6.23 4.19
CA LYS A 47 -1.28 5.93 4.30
C LYS A 47 -1.55 4.49 4.75
N GLN A 48 -0.64 3.56 4.44
CA GLN A 48 -0.78 2.13 4.70
C GLN A 48 -0.14 1.67 6.02
N ALA A 49 0.67 2.51 6.65
CA ALA A 49 1.47 2.14 7.82
C ALA A 49 0.63 1.54 8.95
N ALA A 50 -0.47 2.18 9.33
CA ALA A 50 -1.34 1.71 10.41
C ALA A 50 -2.00 0.35 10.10
N ALA A 51 -2.32 0.06 8.84
CA ALA A 51 -2.87 -1.25 8.45
C ALA A 51 -1.80 -2.35 8.48
N ARG A 52 -0.57 -2.04 8.07
CA ARG A 52 0.59 -2.97 8.14
C ARG A 52 0.92 -3.32 9.59
N VAL A 53 0.99 -2.31 10.47
CA VAL A 53 1.23 -2.53 11.91
C VAL A 53 0.18 -3.47 12.51
N ARG A 54 -1.11 -3.19 12.27
CA ARG A 54 -2.20 -4.06 12.75
C ARG A 54 -2.13 -5.47 12.18
N GLY A 55 -1.77 -5.61 10.91
CA GLY A 55 -1.57 -6.91 10.27
C GLY A 55 -0.48 -7.74 10.93
N LEU A 56 0.66 -7.10 11.22
CA LEU A 56 1.80 -7.74 11.88
C LEU A 56 1.51 -8.08 13.34
N ASP A 57 0.82 -7.19 14.07
CA ASP A 57 0.37 -7.45 15.44
C ASP A 57 -0.60 -8.64 15.55
N ALA A 58 -1.41 -8.85 14.51
CA ALA A 58 -2.40 -9.93 14.45
C ALA A 58 -1.77 -11.31 14.14
N ILE A 59 -0.47 -11.39 13.85
CA ILE A 59 0.24 -12.65 13.66
C ILE A 59 0.46 -13.30 15.03
N SER A 60 -0.52 -14.10 15.47
CA SER A 60 -0.44 -14.90 16.71
C SER A 60 0.52 -16.09 16.53
N ARG A 61 1.19 -16.48 17.62
CA ARG A 61 2.02 -17.71 17.68
C ARG A 61 1.23 -19.00 17.46
N SER A 62 -0.10 -18.97 17.59
CA SER A 62 -0.96 -20.16 17.58
C SER A 62 -1.63 -20.46 16.23
N SER A 63 -1.63 -19.52 15.27
CA SER A 63 -2.05 -19.77 13.89
C SER A 63 -1.21 -18.91 12.95
N LEU A 64 -0.28 -19.55 12.25
CA LEU A 64 0.65 -18.88 11.35
C LEU A 64 -0.12 -18.40 10.11
N ARG A 65 -0.64 -17.17 10.18
CA ARG A 65 -1.23 -16.42 9.07
C ARG A 65 -0.11 -15.85 8.21
N TYR A 66 0.61 -16.74 7.52
CA TYR A 66 1.72 -16.35 6.64
C TYR A 66 1.25 -15.40 5.53
N ASP A 67 0.00 -15.51 5.09
CA ASP A 67 -0.66 -14.58 4.19
C ASP A 67 -0.56 -13.12 4.68
N ASN A 68 -0.89 -12.87 5.95
CA ASN A 68 -0.80 -11.54 6.53
C ASN A 68 0.64 -11.03 6.61
N LEU A 69 1.60 -11.91 6.90
CA LEU A 69 3.01 -11.56 6.90
C LEU A 69 3.47 -11.12 5.51
N TYR A 70 3.25 -11.96 4.50
CA TYR A 70 3.68 -11.66 3.12
C TYR A 70 2.98 -10.42 2.55
N ASN A 71 1.70 -10.20 2.88
CA ASN A 71 0.96 -9.05 2.38
C ASN A 71 1.33 -7.74 3.12
N ALA A 72 1.71 -7.82 4.39
CA ALA A 72 2.16 -6.67 5.17
C ALA A 72 3.63 -6.27 4.88
N LEU A 73 4.44 -7.18 4.35
CA LEU A 73 5.81 -6.91 3.93
C LEU A 73 5.86 -6.38 2.49
N VAL A 74 6.84 -5.51 2.20
CA VAL A 74 7.13 -5.05 0.84
C VAL A 74 8.15 -6.02 0.23
N PRO A 75 7.87 -6.63 -0.94
CA PRO A 75 8.81 -7.55 -1.56
C PRO A 75 10.03 -6.79 -2.09
N GLU A 76 11.20 -7.42 -1.96
CA GLU A 76 12.44 -6.91 -2.53
C GLU A 76 12.49 -7.25 -4.03
N VAL A 77 12.15 -6.27 -4.87
CA VAL A 77 12.16 -6.38 -6.32
C VAL A 77 12.76 -5.12 -6.93
N TYR A 78 13.30 -5.24 -8.15
CA TYR A 78 13.84 -4.09 -8.89
C TYR A 78 12.71 -3.22 -9.45
N CYS A 79 12.11 -2.39 -8.59
CA CYS A 79 11.13 -1.38 -8.98
C CYS A 79 11.17 -0.20 -7.98
N PRO A 80 11.73 0.96 -8.36
CA PRO A 80 11.82 2.14 -7.50
C PRO A 80 10.46 2.69 -7.06
N ASP A 81 9.45 2.52 -7.91
CA ASP A 81 8.10 3.04 -7.76
C ASP A 81 7.08 1.94 -7.40
N LEU A 82 7.52 0.93 -6.64
CA LEU A 82 6.67 -0.18 -6.25
C LEU A 82 5.71 0.23 -5.14
N VAL A 83 4.41 0.08 -5.36
CA VAL A 83 3.38 0.34 -4.35
C VAL A 83 2.35 -0.78 -4.29
N ARG A 84 1.72 -0.96 -3.13
CA ARG A 84 0.62 -1.90 -2.94
C ARG A 84 -0.70 -1.21 -3.22
N VAL A 85 -1.27 -1.37 -4.40
CA VAL A 85 -2.57 -0.78 -4.77
C VAL A 85 -3.71 -1.59 -4.15
N GLY A 86 -4.66 -0.92 -3.50
CA GLY A 86 -5.75 -1.54 -2.74
C GLY A 86 -5.40 -1.79 -1.27
N ASN A 87 -6.16 -2.69 -0.65
CA ASN A 87 -6.01 -3.04 0.77
C ASN A 87 -4.65 -3.71 1.07
N VAL A 88 -4.12 -3.47 2.28
CA VAL A 88 -2.81 -3.99 2.72
C VAL A 88 -2.83 -5.51 2.95
N LEU A 89 -3.83 -6.04 3.66
CA LEU A 89 -3.78 -7.44 4.11
C LEU A 89 -4.38 -8.42 3.11
N ASP A 90 -5.52 -8.08 2.54
CA ASP A 90 -6.15 -8.85 1.47
C ASP A 90 -6.56 -7.90 0.34
N GLY A 91 -6.96 -8.39 -0.82
CA GLY A 91 -7.49 -7.59 -1.93
C GLY A 91 -6.43 -6.86 -2.76
N GLY A 92 -5.52 -6.11 -2.12
CA GLY A 92 -4.53 -5.31 -2.84
C GLY A 92 -3.50 -6.14 -3.62
N LYS A 93 -2.76 -5.48 -4.52
CA LYS A 93 -1.68 -6.08 -5.33
C LYS A 93 -0.50 -5.11 -5.43
N TYR A 94 0.72 -5.64 -5.49
CA TYR A 94 1.90 -4.82 -5.77
C TYR A 94 1.95 -4.45 -7.25
N VAL A 95 2.10 -3.16 -7.56
CA VAL A 95 2.17 -2.61 -8.90
C VAL A 95 3.40 -1.73 -9.01
N CYS A 96 4.19 -1.96 -10.06
CA CYS A 96 5.34 -1.12 -10.36
C CYS A 96 4.90 0.12 -11.14
N ASN A 97 5.14 1.31 -10.58
CA ASN A 97 4.82 2.61 -11.18
C ASN A 97 3.41 2.72 -11.79
N PRO A 98 2.33 2.65 -10.99
CA PRO A 98 0.97 2.83 -11.50
C PRO A 98 0.70 4.21 -12.15
N ARG A 99 1.54 5.23 -11.89
CA ARG A 99 1.38 6.58 -12.46
C ARG A 99 1.68 6.66 -13.96
N VAL A 100 2.39 5.68 -14.53
CA VAL A 100 2.66 5.62 -15.98
C VAL A 100 1.70 4.71 -16.73
N MET A 101 0.63 4.25 -16.07
CA MET A 101 -0.39 3.41 -16.70
C MET A 101 -1.01 4.13 -17.91
N PRO A 102 -1.16 3.46 -19.07
CA PRO A 102 -1.71 4.09 -20.27
C PRO A 102 -3.19 4.49 -20.06
N LYS A 103 -3.59 5.57 -20.73
CA LYS A 103 -5.00 5.97 -20.82
C LYS A 103 -5.78 5.01 -21.70
N TYR A 104 -7.09 4.91 -21.48
CA TYR A 104 -8.00 4.07 -22.30
C TYR A 104 -7.60 2.59 -22.35
N CYS A 105 -6.98 2.09 -21.27
CA CYS A 105 -6.58 0.69 -21.17
C CYS A 105 -7.75 -0.23 -20.76
N ARG A 106 -7.49 -1.54 -20.78
CA ARG A 106 -8.40 -2.55 -20.25
C ARG A 106 -7.71 -3.27 -19.11
N ILE A 107 -8.39 -3.37 -17.97
CA ILE A 107 -7.93 -4.13 -16.80
C ILE A 107 -8.85 -5.33 -16.65
N TYR A 108 -8.28 -6.52 -16.62
CA TYR A 108 -9.02 -7.76 -16.37
C TYR A 108 -8.77 -8.18 -14.92
N SER A 109 -9.78 -8.05 -14.09
CA SER A 109 -9.71 -8.34 -12.66
C SER A 109 -10.41 -9.66 -12.38
N LEU A 110 -9.66 -10.64 -11.88
CA LEU A 110 -10.11 -12.01 -11.67
C LEU A 110 -10.15 -12.34 -10.18
N GLY A 111 -11.25 -12.95 -9.73
CA GLY A 111 -11.40 -13.43 -8.35
C GLY A 111 -11.71 -12.30 -7.36
N LEU A 112 -12.65 -11.42 -7.71
CA LEU A 112 -13.01 -10.25 -6.89
C LEU A 112 -13.47 -10.62 -5.48
N ARG A 113 -14.25 -11.70 -5.30
CA ARG A 113 -14.72 -12.20 -3.99
C ARG A 113 -15.19 -11.07 -3.04
N GLU A 114 -15.93 -10.12 -3.60
CA GLU A 114 -16.47 -8.92 -2.93
C GLU A 114 -15.45 -7.84 -2.48
N ASP A 115 -14.16 -7.99 -2.79
CA ASP A 115 -13.14 -6.96 -2.57
C ASP A 115 -12.73 -6.30 -3.91
N ILE A 116 -13.19 -5.07 -4.11
CA ILE A 116 -12.87 -4.22 -5.26
C ILE A 116 -11.85 -3.11 -4.92
N SER A 117 -11.13 -3.23 -3.80
CA SER A 117 -10.21 -2.19 -3.33
C SER A 117 -9.10 -1.91 -4.34
N PHE A 118 -8.55 -2.96 -4.96
CA PHE A 118 -7.58 -2.84 -6.04
C PHE A 118 -8.18 -2.12 -7.25
N ASP A 119 -9.34 -2.56 -7.73
CA ASP A 119 -10.02 -2.05 -8.93
C ASP A 119 -10.39 -0.58 -8.83
N ARG A 120 -10.83 -0.15 -7.65
CA ARG A 120 -11.13 1.25 -7.38
C ARG A 120 -9.86 2.09 -7.40
N GLU A 121 -8.85 1.68 -6.62
CA GLU A 121 -7.66 2.50 -6.41
C GLU A 121 -6.73 2.54 -7.63
N ILE A 122 -6.64 1.46 -8.42
CA ILE A 122 -5.82 1.46 -9.63
C ILE A 122 -6.33 2.47 -10.67
N GLN A 123 -7.65 2.70 -10.73
CA GLN A 123 -8.24 3.68 -11.65
C GLN A 123 -7.99 5.13 -11.21
N GLU A 124 -7.79 5.39 -9.92
CA GLU A 124 -7.44 6.73 -9.44
C GLU A 124 -6.11 7.21 -10.03
N PHE A 125 -5.17 6.30 -10.30
CA PHE A 125 -3.87 6.63 -10.90
C PHE A 125 -3.95 7.14 -12.34
N ASN A 126 -5.05 6.91 -13.05
CA ASN A 126 -5.21 7.35 -14.44
C ASN A 126 -6.47 8.18 -14.72
N ASN A 127 -7.06 8.75 -13.67
CA ASN A 127 -8.31 9.50 -13.73
C ASN A 127 -9.45 8.69 -14.37
N PHE A 128 -9.58 7.41 -14.01
CA PHE A 128 -10.67 6.53 -14.44
C PHE A 128 -10.79 6.39 -15.96
N THR A 129 -9.66 6.44 -16.67
CA THR A 129 -9.66 6.33 -18.13
C THR A 129 -9.64 4.90 -18.64
N CYS A 130 -9.33 3.92 -17.79
CA CYS A 130 -9.38 2.50 -18.19
C CYS A 130 -10.76 1.89 -17.96
N ARG A 131 -11.07 0.86 -18.75
CA ARG A 131 -12.24 0.02 -18.54
C ARG A 131 -11.83 -1.23 -17.76
N ILE A 132 -12.46 -1.46 -16.61
CA ILE A 132 -12.26 -2.68 -15.83
C ILE A 132 -13.31 -3.72 -16.22
N HIS A 133 -12.86 -4.97 -16.36
CA HIS A 133 -13.68 -6.15 -16.55
C HIS A 133 -13.47 -7.08 -15.35
N GLY A 134 -14.49 -7.18 -14.49
CA GLY A 134 -14.47 -8.01 -13.30
C GLY A 134 -15.06 -9.40 -13.54
N TYR A 135 -14.33 -10.44 -13.15
CA TYR A 135 -14.79 -11.83 -13.22
C TYR A 135 -14.66 -12.51 -11.87
N ASP A 136 -15.74 -13.14 -11.41
CA ASP A 136 -15.74 -13.98 -10.23
C ASP A 136 -16.26 -15.37 -10.61
N MET A 137 -15.65 -16.43 -10.06
CA MET A 137 -16.10 -17.80 -10.30
C MET A 137 -17.55 -18.02 -9.85
N ASN A 138 -18.02 -17.25 -8.87
CA ASN A 138 -19.34 -17.43 -8.26
C ASN A 138 -20.38 -16.36 -8.66
N ARG A 139 -20.02 -15.35 -9.46
CA ARG A 139 -20.94 -14.34 -10.03
C ARG A 139 -20.44 -13.82 -11.38
N LYS A 140 -21.35 -13.72 -12.36
CA LYS A 140 -21.07 -13.09 -13.66
C LYS A 140 -21.20 -11.56 -13.57
N GLU A 141 -20.14 -10.89 -14.03
CA GLU A 141 -19.97 -9.50 -14.50
C GLU A 141 -20.48 -8.34 -13.61
N LEU A 142 -19.56 -7.45 -13.24
CA LEU A 142 -19.78 -6.07 -12.78
C LEU A 142 -19.37 -5.09 -13.88
#